data_AF-A0A026W6B5-F1
#
_entry.id   AF-A0A026W6B5-F1
#
_cell.length_a   1.000
_cell.length_b   1.000
_cell.length_c   1.000
_cell.angle_alpha   90.00
_cell.angle_beta   90.00
_cell.angle_gamma   90.00
#
_symmetry.space_group_name_H-M   'P 1'
#
loop_
_entity.id
_entity.type
_entity.pdbx_description
1 polymer ?
#
loop_
_entity_poly.entity_id
_entity_poly.type
_entity_poly.pdbx_seq_one_letter_code
_entity_poly.pdbx_strand_id
1 'polypeptide(L)'
;MSLFATMPSCCVKYCTSRTSYKKTQNVKYLRFPKDGVIRQQWLDACQNNGIRTGVPTYTELVEYVQEKQRLRHKESMQNMEVEAVEDINDTNCIEEVDCITTETMQHMELENDTTNIETNKRLQKSEEINCKTLKEKELLEQQNVQLRMEVTKLQTEILKMSTDKQKQEIDILKKVFTPGQIARLTSSTNSRIQWSPEDIVSAISLRSSSPKAYKYLRNVKK
;
A
#
# COMPACT_ATOMS: atom_id res chain seq x y z
N MET A 1 -11.42 2.82 -1.88
CA MET A 1 -11.13 3.48 -0.58
C MET A 1 -10.35 4.75 -0.87
N SER A 2 -10.98 5.91 -0.66
CA SER A 2 -10.39 7.21 -0.97
C SER A 2 -9.30 7.53 0.06
N LEU A 3 -8.04 7.60 -0.39
CA LEU A 3 -6.95 8.16 0.40
C LEU A 3 -7.22 9.66 0.53
N PHE A 4 -7.87 10.07 1.61
CA PHE A 4 -7.85 11.47 2.02
C PHE A 4 -6.39 11.84 2.27
N ALA A 5 -5.77 12.53 1.32
CA ALA A 5 -4.46 13.14 1.50
C ALA A 5 -4.61 14.21 2.60
N THR A 6 -4.26 13.83 3.83
CA THR A 6 -4.25 14.73 4.97
C THR A 6 -3.29 15.87 4.67
N MET A 7 -3.79 17.10 4.72
CA MET A 7 -2.99 18.29 4.46
C MET A 7 -1.82 18.33 5.45
N PRO A 8 -0.56 18.34 4.99
CA PRO A 8 0.60 18.09 5.85
C PRO A 8 0.63 19.12 6.98
N SER A 9 0.52 18.68 8.23
CA SER A 9 0.65 19.56 9.40
C SER A 9 2.13 19.89 9.65
N CYS A 10 2.39 21.08 10.22
CA CYS A 10 3.74 21.41 10.64
C CYS A 10 4.16 20.47 11.78
N CYS A 11 5.37 19.95 11.69
CA CYS A 11 5.94 18.98 12.61
C CYS A 11 6.39 19.59 13.96
N VAL A 12 6.52 20.92 14.02
CA VAL A 12 6.94 21.66 15.22
C VAL A 12 5.83 21.68 16.27
N LYS A 13 6.14 21.25 17.49
CA LYS A 13 5.22 21.30 18.62
C LYS A 13 4.75 22.75 18.88
N TYR A 14 3.45 22.94 19.08
CA TYR A 14 2.83 24.28 19.28
C TYR A 14 3.05 25.28 18.13
N CYS A 15 3.20 24.82 16.90
CA CYS A 15 3.38 25.68 15.74
C CYS A 15 2.24 26.71 15.59
N THR A 16 2.56 28.00 15.77
CA THR A 16 1.60 29.09 15.60
C THR A 16 1.46 29.56 14.16
N SER A 17 2.26 29.04 13.23
CA SER A 17 2.18 29.41 11.80
C SER A 17 0.86 29.02 11.15
N ARG A 18 0.03 28.19 11.82
CA ARG A 18 -1.34 27.84 11.39
C ARG A 18 -2.45 28.55 12.17
N THR A 19 -2.15 29.44 13.11
CA THR A 19 -3.18 30.04 13.98
C THR A 19 -3.98 31.17 13.33
N SER A 20 -3.58 31.66 12.16
CA SER A 20 -4.30 32.72 11.46
C SER A 20 -4.09 32.65 9.95
N TYR A 21 -5.17 32.85 9.19
CA TYR A 21 -5.16 32.93 7.73
C TYR A 21 -4.17 33.98 7.19
N LYS A 22 -4.01 35.13 7.88
CA LYS A 22 -3.04 36.16 7.48
C LYS A 22 -1.58 35.71 7.65
N LYS A 23 -1.32 34.76 8.56
CA LYS A 23 0.02 34.21 8.81
C LYS A 23 0.40 33.08 7.86
N THR A 24 -0.57 32.42 7.21
CA THR A 24 -0.32 31.27 6.32
C THR A 24 -0.09 31.65 4.86
N GLN A 25 -0.48 32.87 4.42
CA GLN A 25 -0.46 33.27 3.01
C GLN A 25 0.94 33.28 2.36
N ASN A 26 2.02 33.38 3.15
CA ASN A 26 3.40 33.43 2.64
C ASN A 26 4.33 32.37 3.25
N VAL A 27 3.79 31.37 3.94
CA VAL A 27 4.60 30.31 4.56
C VAL A 27 4.86 29.21 3.55
N LYS A 28 6.13 28.94 3.27
CA LYS A 28 6.55 27.80 2.44
C LYS A 28 6.67 26.55 3.30
N TYR A 29 6.00 25.48 2.90
CA TYR A 29 6.16 24.17 3.54
C TYR A 29 7.43 23.51 3.02
N LEU A 30 8.38 23.28 3.92
CA LEU A 30 9.61 22.55 3.64
C LEU A 30 9.47 21.10 4.11
N ARG A 31 10.13 20.19 3.38
CA ARG A 31 10.27 18.79 3.78
C ARG A 31 11.60 18.61 4.51
N PHE A 32 11.68 17.59 5.36
CA PHE A 32 12.93 17.24 6.02
C PHE A 32 14.03 16.97 4.98
N PRO A 33 15.26 17.45 5.22
CA PRO A 33 16.42 17.11 4.40
C PRO A 33 16.65 15.59 4.32
N LYS A 34 17.21 15.12 3.19
CA LYS A 34 17.57 13.70 3.02
C LYS A 34 18.82 13.31 3.79
N ASP A 35 19.71 14.27 4.00
CA ASP A 35 20.93 14.09 4.79
C ASP A 35 20.60 13.67 6.22
N GLY A 36 21.22 12.58 6.70
CA GLY A 36 20.89 11.98 7.99
C GLY A 36 21.23 12.89 9.18
N VAL A 37 22.35 13.60 9.14
CA VAL A 37 22.82 14.45 10.23
C VAL A 37 21.94 15.70 10.33
N ILE A 38 21.70 16.36 9.20
CA ILE A 38 20.85 17.57 9.17
C ILE A 38 19.40 17.20 9.51
N ARG A 39 18.90 16.04 9.04
CA ARG A 39 17.57 15.55 9.39
C ARG A 39 17.42 15.35 10.90
N GLN A 40 18.42 14.78 11.56
CA GLN A 40 18.37 14.56 13.01
C GLN A 40 18.29 15.88 13.78
N GLN A 41 19.13 16.86 13.41
CA GLN A 41 19.07 18.21 14.00
C GLN A 41 17.67 18.85 13.85
N TRP A 42 17.02 18.64 12.70
CA TRP A 42 15.66 19.13 12.48
C TRP A 42 14.61 18.39 13.33
N LEU A 43 14.77 17.08 13.53
CA LEU A 43 13.89 16.29 14.39
C LEU A 43 14.01 16.72 15.85
N ASP A 44 15.24 16.89 16.34
CA ASP A 44 15.52 17.36 17.70
C ASP A 44 14.90 18.76 17.93
N ALA A 45 15.01 19.64 16.94
CA ALA A 45 14.41 20.98 16.98
C ALA A 45 12.87 20.97 16.97
N CYS A 46 12.25 19.96 16.36
CA CYS A 46 10.79 19.86 16.31
C CYS A 46 10.17 19.43 17.66
N GLN A 47 10.98 18.91 18.59
CA GLN A 47 10.56 18.44 19.93
C GLN A 47 9.35 17.50 19.90
N ASN A 48 9.22 16.71 18.83
CA ASN A 48 8.05 15.89 18.56
C ASN A 48 8.50 14.48 18.11
N ASN A 49 8.58 13.57 19.08
CA ASN A 49 9.11 12.22 18.90
C ASN A 49 8.17 11.28 18.12
N GLY A 50 7.01 11.75 17.66
CA GLY A 50 5.98 10.94 17.00
C GLY A 50 5.87 11.09 15.48
N ILE A 51 6.81 11.77 14.82
CA ILE A 51 6.71 12.05 13.38
C ILE A 51 7.21 10.87 12.55
N ARG A 52 6.30 10.11 11.93
CA ARG A 52 6.64 9.13 10.89
C ARG A 52 7.06 9.85 9.61
N THR A 53 8.36 10.10 9.45
CA THR A 53 8.93 10.77 8.26
C THR A 53 9.01 9.88 7.01
N GLY A 54 8.55 8.62 7.10
CA GLY A 54 8.64 7.62 6.03
C GLY A 54 10.08 7.16 5.74
N VAL A 55 11.06 7.69 6.49
CA VAL A 55 12.47 7.34 6.41
C VAL A 55 12.93 6.99 7.82
N PRO A 56 13.46 5.78 8.05
CA PRO A 56 13.94 5.39 9.37
C PRO A 56 14.97 6.37 9.93
N THR A 57 14.85 6.66 11.21
CA THR A 57 15.85 7.38 12.00
C THR A 57 17.10 6.52 12.19
N TYR A 58 18.23 7.15 12.52
CA TYR A 58 19.48 6.41 12.72
C TYR A 58 19.36 5.37 13.85
N THR A 59 18.63 5.69 14.91
CA THR A 59 18.33 4.76 16.01
C THR A 59 17.52 3.56 15.53
N GLU A 60 16.45 3.77 14.75
CA GLU A 60 15.66 2.68 14.16
C GLU A 60 16.50 1.80 13.21
N LEU A 61 17.45 2.39 12.49
CA LEU A 61 18.38 1.63 11.64
C LEU A 61 19.34 0.76 12.48
N VAL A 62 19.85 1.28 13.61
CA VAL A 62 20.71 0.52 14.53
C VAL A 62 19.95 -0.63 15.17
N GLU A 63 18.73 -0.37 15.67
CA GLU A 63 17.84 -1.40 16.23
C GLU A 63 17.52 -2.48 15.19
N TYR A 64 17.23 -2.11 13.94
CA TYR A 64 17.00 -3.06 12.86
C TYR A 64 18.23 -3.95 12.58
N VAL A 65 19.43 -3.37 12.57
CA VAL A 65 20.67 -4.14 12.34
C VAL A 65 20.92 -5.13 13.49
N GLN A 66 20.70 -4.70 14.74
CA GLN A 66 20.84 -5.55 15.91
C GLN A 66 19.82 -6.70 15.92
N GLU A 67 18.54 -6.41 15.64
CA GLU A 67 17.50 -7.45 15.61
C GLU A 67 17.73 -8.42 14.45
N LYS A 68 18.20 -7.95 13.29
CA LYS A 68 18.58 -8.83 12.17
C LYS A 68 19.73 -9.77 12.55
N GLN A 69 20.72 -9.30 13.30
CA GLN A 69 21.78 -10.16 13.81
C GLN A 69 21.22 -11.20 14.79
N ARG A 70 20.32 -10.81 15.69
CA ARG A 70 19.69 -11.71 16.66
C ARG A 70 18.85 -12.81 15.98
N LEU A 71 18.08 -12.44 14.96
CA LEU A 71 17.28 -13.38 14.16
C LEU A 71 18.17 -14.39 13.43
N ARG A 72 19.29 -13.96 12.83
CA ARG A 72 20.25 -14.91 12.22
C ARG A 72 20.84 -15.89 13.23
N HIS A 73 21.17 -15.44 14.45
CA HIS A 73 21.67 -16.34 15.49
C HIS A 73 20.57 -17.32 15.95
N LYS A 74 19.32 -16.86 16.01
CA LYS A 74 18.17 -17.71 16.34
C LYS A 74 17.90 -18.76 15.25
N GLU A 75 17.94 -18.39 13.98
CA GLU A 75 17.83 -19.33 12.85
C GLU A 75 18.99 -20.34 12.85
N SER A 76 20.21 -19.91 13.20
CA SER A 76 21.37 -20.80 13.34
C SER A 76 21.20 -21.80 14.49
N MET A 77 20.60 -21.40 15.62
CA MET A 77 20.28 -22.29 16.75
C MET A 77 19.21 -23.31 16.37
N GLN A 78 18.22 -22.89 15.58
CA GLN A 78 17.09 -23.73 15.18
C GLN A 78 17.49 -24.79 14.14
N ASN A 79 18.50 -24.50 13.30
CA ASN A 79 19.05 -25.45 12.33
C ASN A 79 19.98 -26.50 12.96
N MET A 80 20.59 -26.21 14.11
CA MET A 80 21.40 -27.18 14.86
C MET A 80 20.54 -28.19 15.64
N GLU A 81 19.26 -27.88 15.88
CA GLU A 81 18.30 -28.75 16.56
C GLU A 81 17.60 -29.74 15.60
N VAL A 82 17.68 -29.51 14.28
CA VAL A 82 17.13 -30.41 13.24
C VAL A 82 18.14 -31.49 12.81
N GLU A 83 19.44 -31.29 13.03
CA GLU A 83 20.51 -32.25 12.66
C GLU A 83 20.79 -33.34 13.73
N ALA A 84 20.11 -33.31 14.89
CA ALA A 84 20.38 -34.25 15.98
C ALA A 84 19.40 -35.44 16.11
N VAL A 85 18.50 -35.67 15.13
CA VAL A 85 17.43 -36.70 15.26
C VAL A 85 17.46 -37.78 14.16
N GLU A 86 18.51 -37.85 13.34
CA GLU A 86 18.72 -39.00 12.44
C GLU A 86 20.08 -39.63 12.71
N ASP A 87 20.15 -40.43 13.79
CA ASP A 87 20.90 -41.70 13.81
C ASP A 87 20.80 -42.32 15.21
N ILE A 88 20.12 -43.45 15.30
CA ILE A 88 20.51 -44.70 15.97
C ILE A 88 19.32 -45.65 15.78
N ASN A 89 19.43 -46.51 14.78
CA ASN A 89 18.67 -47.75 14.73
C ASN A 89 19.56 -48.89 15.23
N ASP A 90 18.90 -49.84 15.88
CA ASP A 90 19.31 -51.22 16.15
C ASP A 90 20.41 -51.46 17.19
N THR A 91 19.97 -51.98 18.35
CA THR A 91 20.06 -53.41 18.71
C THR A 91 20.30 -53.54 20.23
N ASN A 92 19.35 -54.10 20.97
CA ASN A 92 19.69 -55.13 21.95
C ASN A 92 18.43 -55.90 22.40
N CYS A 93 18.41 -57.19 22.09
CA CYS A 93 17.56 -58.18 22.73
C CYS A 93 18.23 -58.63 24.03
N ILE A 94 17.55 -58.66 25.17
CA ILE A 94 17.74 -59.70 26.22
C ILE A 94 16.37 -60.00 26.87
N GLU A 95 16.21 -61.29 27.16
CA GLU A 95 15.04 -62.13 27.43
C GLU A 95 14.42 -62.03 28.85
N GLU A 96 13.36 -62.85 29.01
CA GLU A 96 12.72 -63.41 30.21
C GLU A 96 11.51 -62.65 30.81
N VAL A 97 10.29 -63.12 30.48
CA VAL A 97 9.44 -64.07 31.23
C VAL A 97 8.93 -63.47 32.56
N ASP A 98 7.64 -63.12 32.65
CA ASP A 98 6.68 -64.01 33.32
C ASP A 98 5.21 -63.55 33.20
N CYS A 99 4.35 -64.57 33.38
CA CYS A 99 2.91 -64.69 33.27
C CYS A 99 1.99 -63.58 33.82
N ILE A 100 0.77 -63.46 33.26
CA ILE A 100 -0.54 -63.69 33.95
C ILE A 100 -1.72 -63.19 33.08
N THR A 101 -2.79 -64.00 33.06
CA THR A 101 -4.19 -63.74 32.66
C THR A 101 -4.56 -63.66 31.17
N THR A 102 -4.68 -64.85 30.58
CA THR A 102 -5.65 -65.15 29.53
C THR A 102 -7.08 -65.06 30.08
N GLU A 103 -7.65 -63.86 30.17
CA GLU A 103 -9.11 -63.70 30.36
C GLU A 103 -9.68 -62.37 29.83
N THR A 104 -8.84 -61.47 29.29
CA THR A 104 -9.26 -60.18 28.70
C THR A 104 -9.24 -60.15 27.16
N MET A 105 -8.85 -61.26 26.52
CA MET A 105 -8.58 -61.32 25.07
C MET A 105 -9.82 -61.37 24.16
N GLN A 106 -11.04 -61.23 24.70
CA GLN A 106 -12.27 -61.17 23.88
C GLN A 106 -13.07 -59.87 24.03
N HIS A 107 -12.69 -58.97 24.95
CA HIS A 107 -13.40 -57.70 25.14
C HIS A 107 -12.65 -56.49 24.57
N MET A 108 -11.35 -56.64 24.25
CA MET A 108 -10.51 -55.56 23.71
C MET A 108 -10.45 -55.55 22.16
N GLU A 109 -10.70 -56.70 21.51
CA GLU A 109 -10.68 -56.81 20.04
C GLU A 109 -11.98 -56.31 19.39
N LEU A 110 -13.13 -56.42 20.05
CA LEU A 110 -14.43 -56.02 19.49
C LEU A 110 -14.67 -54.50 19.50
N GLU A 111 -14.13 -53.78 20.48
CA GLU A 111 -14.22 -52.32 20.60
C GLU A 111 -13.30 -51.59 19.60
N ASN A 112 -12.17 -52.20 19.23
CA ASN A 112 -11.22 -51.62 18.27
C ASN A 112 -11.77 -51.62 16.83
N ASP A 113 -12.48 -52.67 16.43
CA ASP A 113 -13.06 -52.77 15.09
C ASP A 113 -14.29 -51.86 14.92
N THR A 114 -15.15 -51.77 15.93
CA THR A 114 -16.33 -50.89 15.91
C THR A 114 -15.94 -49.41 15.89
N THR A 115 -14.90 -49.03 16.64
CA THR A 115 -14.36 -47.66 16.63
C THR A 115 -13.61 -47.33 15.33
N ASN A 116 -12.91 -48.28 14.72
CA ASN A 116 -12.27 -48.10 13.40
C ASN A 116 -13.30 -47.92 12.26
N ILE A 117 -14.43 -48.64 12.32
CA ILE A 117 -15.50 -48.51 11.33
C ILE A 117 -16.20 -47.15 11.45
N GLU A 118 -16.47 -46.69 12.67
CA GLU A 118 -17.10 -45.40 12.96
C GLU A 118 -16.20 -44.22 12.55
N THR A 119 -14.89 -44.32 12.80
CA THR A 119 -13.90 -43.32 12.40
C THR A 119 -13.73 -43.25 10.88
N ASN A 120 -13.65 -44.39 10.18
CA ASN A 120 -13.60 -44.41 8.71
C ASN A 120 -14.85 -43.79 8.06
N LYS A 121 -16.05 -44.06 8.59
CA LYS A 121 -17.29 -43.42 8.10
C LYS A 121 -17.28 -41.90 8.30
N ARG A 122 -16.71 -41.40 9.38
CA ARG A 122 -16.54 -39.96 9.63
C ARG A 122 -15.50 -39.36 8.70
N LEU A 123 -14.39 -40.05 8.45
CA LEU A 123 -13.35 -39.64 7.51
C LEU A 123 -13.94 -39.45 6.11
N GLN A 124 -14.65 -40.46 5.60
CA GLN A 124 -15.26 -40.43 4.28
C GLN A 124 -16.28 -39.28 4.11
N LYS A 125 -17.11 -39.01 5.13
CA LYS A 125 -18.02 -37.85 5.13
C LYS A 125 -17.24 -36.53 5.14
N SER A 126 -16.14 -36.45 5.88
CA SER A 126 -15.31 -35.25 5.92
C SER A 126 -14.60 -35.00 4.59
N GLU A 127 -14.14 -36.06 3.91
CA GLU A 127 -13.53 -36.00 2.58
C GLU A 127 -14.53 -35.53 1.52
N GLU A 128 -15.77 -36.01 1.57
CA GLU A 128 -16.84 -35.54 0.68
C GLU A 128 -17.16 -34.05 0.87
N ILE A 129 -17.24 -33.60 2.12
CA ILE A 129 -17.45 -32.17 2.44
C ILE A 129 -16.27 -31.36 1.93
N ASN A 130 -15.04 -31.78 2.21
CA ASN A 130 -13.83 -31.09 1.79
C ASN A 130 -13.73 -31.00 0.26
N CYS A 131 -14.12 -32.06 -0.46
CA CYS A 131 -14.20 -32.08 -1.93
C CYS A 131 -15.26 -31.09 -2.46
N LYS A 132 -16.43 -30.96 -1.82
CA LYS A 132 -17.44 -29.96 -2.19
C LYS A 132 -16.96 -28.53 -1.93
N THR A 133 -16.39 -28.28 -0.76
CA THR A 133 -15.84 -26.98 -0.38
C THR A 133 -14.70 -26.56 -1.31
N LEU A 134 -13.85 -27.49 -1.73
CA LEU A 134 -12.77 -27.20 -2.68
C LEU A 134 -13.31 -26.74 -4.03
N LYS A 135 -14.32 -27.43 -4.57
CA LYS A 135 -14.98 -27.04 -5.84
C LYS A 135 -15.64 -25.67 -5.77
N GLU A 136 -16.31 -25.37 -4.65
CA GLU A 136 -16.93 -24.06 -4.43
C GLU A 136 -15.87 -22.95 -4.34
N LYS A 137 -14.76 -23.21 -3.64
CA LYS A 137 -13.65 -22.25 -3.54
C LYS A 137 -13.03 -21.95 -4.90
N GLU A 138 -12.79 -22.95 -5.73
CA GLU A 138 -12.28 -22.77 -7.10
C GLU A 138 -13.24 -21.94 -7.97
N LEU A 139 -14.54 -22.22 -7.88
CA LEU A 139 -15.56 -21.46 -8.62
C LEU A 139 -15.60 -19.99 -8.17
N LEU A 140 -15.57 -19.74 -6.86
CA LEU A 140 -15.52 -18.39 -6.32
C LEU A 140 -14.23 -17.66 -6.72
N GLU A 141 -13.11 -18.37 -6.80
CA GLU A 141 -11.84 -17.80 -7.24
C GLU A 141 -11.89 -17.40 -8.73
N GLN A 142 -12.48 -18.24 -9.59
CA GLN A 142 -12.73 -17.92 -10.99
C GLN A 142 -13.63 -16.68 -11.16
N GLN A 143 -14.74 -16.61 -10.40
CA GLN A 143 -15.63 -15.45 -10.42
C GLN A 143 -14.91 -14.17 -9.95
N ASN A 144 -14.07 -14.27 -8.93
CA ASN A 144 -13.27 -13.14 -8.46
C ASN A 144 -12.29 -12.64 -9.52
N VAL A 145 -11.64 -13.54 -10.27
CA VAL A 145 -10.77 -13.17 -11.39
C VAL A 145 -11.57 -12.46 -12.48
N GLN A 146 -12.73 -13.00 -12.87
CA GLN A 146 -13.59 -12.40 -13.89
C GLN A 146 -14.04 -10.99 -13.48
N LEU A 147 -14.53 -10.82 -12.25
CA LEU A 147 -14.95 -9.52 -11.72
C LEU A 147 -13.78 -8.52 -11.71
N ARG A 148 -12.58 -8.95 -11.34
CA ARG A 148 -11.37 -8.09 -11.38
C ARG A 148 -11.04 -7.63 -12.80
N MET A 149 -11.16 -8.52 -13.78
CA MET A 149 -10.94 -8.18 -15.19
C MET A 149 -11.98 -7.17 -15.68
N GLU A 150 -13.25 -7.36 -15.34
CA GLU A 150 -14.34 -6.46 -15.74
C GLU A 150 -14.21 -5.08 -15.10
N VAL A 151 -13.89 -5.02 -13.80
CA VAL A 151 -13.61 -3.75 -13.10
C VAL A 151 -12.45 -3.02 -13.77
N THR A 152 -11.39 -3.73 -14.15
CA THR A 152 -10.24 -3.12 -14.84
C THR A 152 -10.66 -2.57 -16.20
N LYS A 153 -11.46 -3.31 -16.97
CA LYS A 153 -11.98 -2.87 -18.27
C LYS A 153 -12.82 -1.61 -18.13
N LEU A 154 -13.78 -1.58 -17.20
CA LEU A 154 -14.63 -0.42 -16.94
C LEU A 154 -13.81 0.80 -16.49
N GLN A 155 -12.79 0.61 -15.65
CA GLN A 155 -11.89 1.69 -15.26
C GLN A 155 -11.14 2.29 -16.46
N THR A 156 -10.65 1.45 -17.38
CA THR A 156 -9.98 1.94 -18.60
C THR A 156 -10.94 2.69 -19.53
N GLU A 157 -12.20 2.28 -19.60
CA GLU A 157 -13.22 2.94 -20.41
C GLU A 157 -13.61 4.31 -19.85
N ILE A 158 -13.80 4.41 -18.53
CA ILE A 158 -14.04 5.68 -17.84
C ILE A 158 -12.88 6.67 -18.09
N LEU A 159 -11.64 6.20 -18.00
CA LEU A 159 -10.46 7.03 -18.29
C LEU A 159 -10.46 7.52 -19.73
N LYS A 160 -10.73 6.64 -20.72
CA LYS A 160 -10.82 7.02 -22.14
C LYS A 160 -11.90 8.08 -22.37
N MET A 161 -13.11 7.83 -21.88
CA MET A 161 -14.23 8.78 -21.99
C MET A 161 -13.88 10.15 -21.37
N SER A 162 -13.18 10.15 -20.22
CA SER A 162 -12.71 11.38 -19.58
C SER A 162 -11.69 12.13 -20.45
N THR A 163 -10.71 11.42 -21.03
CA THR A 163 -9.71 12.04 -21.91
C THR A 163 -10.33 12.57 -23.20
N ASP A 164 -11.31 11.89 -23.77
CA ASP A 164 -11.96 12.33 -25.01
C ASP A 164 -12.83 13.56 -24.79
N LYS A 165 -13.52 13.64 -23.65
CA LYS A 165 -14.21 14.86 -23.23
C LYS A 165 -13.25 16.04 -23.09
N GLN A 166 -12.10 15.84 -22.42
CA GLN A 166 -11.08 16.89 -22.30
C GLN A 166 -10.54 17.33 -23.66
N LYS A 167 -10.33 16.41 -24.60
CA LYS A 167 -9.92 16.75 -25.97
C LYS A 167 -10.95 17.61 -26.69
N GLN A 168 -12.24 17.27 -26.59
CA GLN A 168 -13.32 18.06 -27.19
C GLN A 168 -13.39 19.47 -26.60
N GLU A 169 -13.28 19.61 -25.28
CA GLU A 169 -13.23 20.91 -24.61
C GLU A 169 -12.05 21.75 -25.08
N ILE A 170 -10.86 21.15 -25.17
CA ILE A 170 -9.65 21.82 -25.68
C ILE A 170 -9.84 22.25 -27.15
N ASP A 171 -10.49 21.43 -27.97
CA ASP A 171 -10.71 21.73 -29.40
C ASP A 171 -11.61 22.95 -29.61
N ILE A 172 -12.63 23.12 -28.78
CA ILE A 172 -13.46 24.33 -28.76
C ILE A 172 -12.61 25.55 -28.36
N LEU A 173 -11.77 25.41 -27.34
CA LEU A 173 -10.92 26.52 -26.86
C LEU A 173 -9.87 26.95 -27.90
N LYS A 174 -9.33 26.03 -28.71
CA LYS A 174 -8.36 26.32 -29.78
C LYS A 174 -8.85 27.33 -30.81
N LYS A 175 -10.17 27.50 -30.95
CA LYS A 175 -10.77 28.47 -31.89
C LYS A 175 -10.58 29.92 -31.44
N VAL A 176 -10.37 30.15 -30.14
CA VAL A 176 -10.35 31.50 -29.53
C VAL A 176 -9.05 31.80 -28.81
N PHE A 177 -8.46 30.78 -28.18
CA PHE A 177 -7.27 30.92 -27.35
C PHE A 177 -6.04 30.30 -28.01
N THR A 178 -4.90 30.88 -27.67
CA THR A 178 -3.59 30.35 -28.05
C THR A 178 -3.21 29.14 -27.16
N PRO A 179 -2.32 28.24 -27.62
CA PRO A 179 -1.97 27.04 -26.87
C PRO A 179 -1.45 27.33 -25.45
N GLY A 180 -0.66 28.39 -25.25
CA GLY A 180 -0.19 28.78 -23.91
C GLY A 180 -1.31 29.27 -23.01
N GLN A 181 -2.30 29.98 -23.57
CA GLN A 181 -3.49 30.41 -22.83
C GLN A 181 -4.35 29.22 -22.41
N ILE A 182 -4.54 28.23 -23.29
CA ILE A 182 -5.28 27.00 -22.98
C ILE A 182 -4.55 26.20 -21.90
N ALA A 183 -3.23 26.06 -22.00
CA ALA A 183 -2.42 25.43 -20.96
C ALA A 183 -2.61 26.13 -19.61
N ARG A 184 -2.74 27.46 -19.61
CA ARG A 184 -3.02 28.23 -18.38
C ARG A 184 -4.40 27.99 -17.79
N LEU A 185 -5.41 27.82 -18.63
CA LEU A 185 -6.79 27.59 -18.20
C LEU A 185 -7.00 26.16 -17.69
N THR A 186 -6.32 25.19 -18.29
CA THR A 186 -6.47 23.76 -17.99
C THR A 186 -5.54 23.28 -16.86
N SER A 187 -4.48 24.03 -16.54
CA SER A 187 -3.59 23.72 -15.43
C SER A 187 -4.32 23.88 -14.08
N SER A 188 -4.44 22.79 -13.31
CA SER A 188 -5.05 22.80 -11.98
C SER A 188 -4.25 23.60 -10.95
N THR A 189 -2.96 23.86 -11.23
CA THR A 189 -2.08 24.67 -10.40
C THR A 189 -1.72 25.95 -11.15
N ASN A 190 -1.56 27.07 -10.41
CA ASN A 190 -1.16 28.35 -10.98
C ASN A 190 0.35 28.33 -11.30
N SER A 191 0.74 27.43 -12.19
CA SER A 191 2.12 27.24 -12.63
C SER A 191 2.57 28.45 -13.46
N ARG A 192 3.87 28.75 -13.37
CA ARG A 192 4.47 29.72 -14.28
C ARG A 192 4.56 29.07 -15.66
N ILE A 193 3.79 29.60 -16.59
CA ILE A 193 3.82 29.18 -17.99
C ILE A 193 4.83 30.04 -18.73
N GLN A 194 5.66 29.39 -19.53
CA GLN A 194 6.50 30.04 -20.53
C GLN A 194 5.62 30.36 -21.74
N TRP A 195 5.48 31.64 -22.05
CA TRP A 195 4.65 32.11 -23.16
C TRP A 195 5.39 31.97 -24.49
N SER A 196 4.70 31.47 -25.51
CA SER A 196 5.24 31.42 -26.87
C SER A 196 5.22 32.80 -27.52
N PRO A 197 5.98 33.00 -28.62
CA PRO A 197 5.88 34.21 -29.42
C PRO A 197 4.45 34.48 -29.90
N GLU A 198 3.68 33.44 -30.27
CA GLU A 198 2.28 33.62 -30.70
C GLU A 198 1.39 34.14 -29.57
N ASP A 199 1.57 33.62 -28.35
CA ASP A 199 0.82 34.09 -27.17
C ASP A 199 1.10 35.58 -26.89
N ILE A 200 2.37 35.99 -27.02
CA ILE A 200 2.81 37.36 -26.78
C ILE A 200 2.23 38.30 -27.84
N VAL A 201 2.32 37.92 -29.12
CA VAL A 201 1.77 38.71 -30.23
C VAL A 201 0.25 38.88 -30.08
N SER A 202 -0.48 37.80 -29.75
CA SER A 202 -1.92 37.87 -29.48
C SER A 202 -2.26 38.84 -28.35
N ALA A 203 -1.50 38.81 -27.25
CA ALA A 203 -1.69 39.73 -26.13
C ALA A 203 -1.40 41.19 -26.49
N ILE A 204 -0.37 41.44 -27.31
CA ILE A 204 -0.03 42.78 -27.81
C ILE A 204 -1.17 43.32 -28.68
N SER A 205 -1.69 42.52 -29.63
CA SER A 205 -2.81 42.89 -30.50
C SER A 205 -4.06 43.28 -29.71
N LEU A 206 -4.39 42.53 -28.65
CA LEU A 206 -5.53 42.87 -27.79
C LEU A 206 -5.28 44.17 -27.02
N ARG A 207 -4.07 44.37 -26.50
CA ARG A 207 -3.70 45.58 -25.77
C ARG A 207 -3.67 46.82 -26.65
N SER A 208 -3.21 46.71 -27.90
CA SER A 208 -3.18 47.83 -28.86
C SER A 208 -4.59 48.26 -29.24
N SER A 209 -5.54 47.34 -29.35
CA SER A 209 -6.94 47.67 -29.65
C SER A 209 -7.62 48.40 -28.49
N SER A 210 -7.40 47.98 -27.23
CA SER A 210 -7.89 48.71 -26.06
C SER A 210 -7.11 48.37 -24.79
N PRO A 211 -6.24 49.28 -24.31
CA PRO A 211 -5.49 49.07 -23.07
C PRO A 211 -6.38 48.90 -21.83
N LYS A 212 -7.53 49.60 -21.80
CA LYS A 212 -8.50 49.50 -20.69
C LYS A 212 -9.17 48.13 -20.67
N ALA A 213 -9.60 47.63 -21.82
CA ALA A 213 -10.21 46.29 -21.93
C ALA A 213 -9.20 45.19 -21.54
N TYR A 214 -7.96 45.27 -22.03
CA TYR A 214 -6.90 44.33 -21.65
C TYR A 214 -6.65 44.34 -20.13
N LYS A 215 -6.54 45.51 -19.51
CA LYS A 215 -6.36 45.65 -18.05
C LYS A 215 -7.53 45.07 -17.27
N TYR A 216 -8.76 45.28 -17.76
CA TYR A 216 -9.97 44.72 -17.16
C TYR A 216 -9.93 43.18 -17.19
N LEU A 217 -9.78 42.57 -18.37
CA LEU A 217 -9.74 41.11 -18.54
C LEU A 217 -8.63 40.44 -17.72
N ARG A 218 -7.46 41.08 -17.61
CA ARG A 218 -6.33 40.58 -16.81
C ARG A 218 -6.63 40.54 -15.31
N ASN A 219 -7.38 41.50 -14.79
CA ASN A 219 -7.57 41.68 -13.35
C ASN A 219 -8.84 41.01 -12.80
N VAL A 220 -9.81 40.69 -13.66
CA VAL A 220 -11.08 40.06 -13.26
C VAL A 220 -10.91 38.61 -12.80
N LYS A 221 -9.91 37.88 -13.31
CA LYS A 221 -9.63 36.48 -12.93
C LYS A 221 -8.59 36.33 -11.81
N LYS A 222 -8.65 37.18 -10.77
CA LYS A 222 -7.84 36.97 -9.56
C LYS A 222 -8.45 35.93 -8.64
#